data_AF-A0A2S9G1T9-F1
#
_entry.id   AF-A0A2S9G1T9-F1
#
_cell.length_a   1.000
_cell.length_b   1.000
_cell.length_c   1.000
_cell.angle_alpha   90.00
_cell.angle_beta   90.00
_cell.angle_gamma   90.00
#
_symmetry.space_group_name_H-M   'P 1'
#
loop_
_entity.id
_entity.type
_entity.pdbx_description
1 polymer ?
#
loop_
_entity_poly.entity_id
_entity_poly.type
_entity_poly.pdbx_seq_one_letter_code
_entity_poly.pdbx_strand_id
1 'polypeptide(L)'
;SGLFAPYWRSDARGAIVGLSRFNTNAHVARATLEAICYQSRDVVDAMAADSGVHLEVLKVDGGITANDLCMQIQADVLGVDVVKP
;
A
#
# COMPACT_ATOMS: atom_id res chain seq x y z
N SER A 1 4.05 -16.05 6.64
CA SER A 1 4.90 -14.90 7.01
C SER A 1 5.88 -14.66 5.87
N GLY A 2 6.18 -13.40 5.58
CA GLY A 2 6.88 -12.99 4.35
C GLY A 2 5.99 -12.14 3.44
N LEU A 3 6.42 -11.88 2.22
CA LEU A 3 5.65 -11.15 1.22
C LEU A 3 4.85 -12.13 0.36
N PHE A 4 3.56 -11.87 0.15
CA PHE A 4 2.71 -12.64 -0.74
C PHE A 4 2.78 -12.10 -2.17
N ALA A 5 1.71 -12.22 -2.96
CA ALA A 5 1.63 -11.65 -4.30
C ALA A 5 2.05 -10.17 -4.31
N PRO A 6 2.75 -9.72 -5.36
CA PRO A 6 3.30 -10.50 -6.47
C PRO A 6 4.64 -11.22 -6.16
N TYR A 7 5.22 -11.00 -4.98
CA TYR A 7 6.62 -11.35 -4.66
C TYR A 7 6.85 -12.79 -4.18
N TRP A 8 5.91 -13.37 -3.43
CA TRP A 8 5.98 -14.75 -2.91
C TRP A 8 7.27 -15.10 -2.16
N ARG A 9 7.75 -14.20 -1.31
CA ARG A 9 8.97 -14.36 -0.52
C ARG A 9 8.67 -14.75 0.91
N SER A 10 8.65 -16.06 1.18
CA SER A 10 8.46 -16.62 2.53
C SER A 10 9.65 -16.38 3.47
N ASP A 11 10.82 -16.11 2.92
CA ASP A 11 12.04 -15.76 3.64
C ASP A 11 12.05 -14.30 4.12
N ALA A 12 11.22 -13.43 3.53
CA ALA A 12 11.17 -12.01 3.87
C ALA A 12 10.69 -11.75 5.30
N ARG A 13 11.20 -10.69 5.92
CA ARG A 13 10.86 -10.24 7.27
C ARG A 13 10.67 -8.73 7.29
N GLY A 14 10.07 -8.22 8.36
CA GLY A 14 9.93 -6.77 8.55
C GLY A 14 11.28 -6.09 8.60
N ALA A 15 11.44 -5.05 7.79
CA ALA A 15 12.66 -4.25 7.71
C ALA A 15 12.28 -2.77 7.75
N ILE A 16 13.03 -1.99 8.54
CA ILE A 16 12.95 -0.52 8.55
C ILE A 16 14.32 -0.02 8.14
N VAL A 17 14.37 0.77 7.07
CA VAL A 17 15.60 1.30 6.47
C VAL A 17 15.48 2.80 6.25
N GLY A 18 16.62 3.50 6.09
CA GLY A 18 16.63 4.95 5.82
C GLY A 18 16.49 5.84 7.06
N LEU A 19 16.75 5.31 8.26
CA LEU A 19 16.67 6.09 9.49
C LEU A 19 17.88 7.01 9.68
N SER A 20 17.60 8.18 10.27
CA SER A 20 18.53 9.20 10.73
C SER A 20 18.09 9.74 12.08
N ARG A 21 18.88 10.63 12.69
CA ARG A 21 18.51 11.31 13.94
C ARG A 21 17.31 12.25 13.81
N PHE A 22 16.87 12.58 12.59
CA PHE A 22 15.71 13.43 12.35
C PHE A 22 14.39 12.66 12.34
N ASN A 23 14.44 11.33 12.24
CA ASN A 23 13.23 10.52 12.20
C ASN A 23 12.59 10.39 13.58
N THR A 24 11.28 10.31 13.58
CA THR A 24 10.42 10.25 14.78
C THR A 24 9.38 9.16 14.60
N ASN A 25 8.65 8.83 15.66
CA ASN A 25 7.55 7.85 15.59
C ASN A 25 6.51 8.21 14.52
N ALA A 26 6.30 9.51 14.25
CA ALA A 26 5.39 9.96 13.19
C ALA A 26 5.85 9.50 11.80
N HIS A 27 7.16 9.50 11.54
CA HIS A 27 7.72 9.02 10.28
C HIS A 27 7.54 7.50 10.13
N VAL A 28 7.73 6.74 11.22
CA VAL A 28 7.54 5.27 11.19
C VAL A 28 6.06 4.93 11.02
N ALA A 29 5.16 5.64 11.70
CA ALA A 29 3.71 5.48 11.53
C ALA A 29 3.28 5.77 10.10
N ARG A 30 3.76 6.87 9.51
CA ARG A 30 3.50 7.20 8.10
C ARG A 30 4.07 6.15 7.15
N ALA A 31 5.32 5.72 7.34
CA ALA A 31 5.94 4.69 6.51
C ALA A 31 5.17 3.36 6.57
N THR A 32 4.52 3.06 7.71
CA THR A 32 3.66 1.88 7.85
C THR A 32 2.40 1.99 6.99
N LEU A 33 1.76 3.16 6.95
CA LEU A 33 0.60 3.41 6.07
C LEU A 33 1.01 3.37 4.60
N GLU A 34 2.13 4.00 4.24
CA GLU A 34 2.68 3.97 2.89
C GLU A 34 3.01 2.55 2.44
N ALA A 35 3.60 1.72 3.31
CA ALA A 35 3.91 0.33 3.01
C ALA A 35 2.67 -0.53 2.69
N ILE A 36 1.53 -0.24 3.31
CA ILE A 36 0.24 -0.86 2.95
C ILE A 36 -0.13 -0.45 1.52
N CYS A 37 -0.07 0.85 1.24
CA CYS A 37 -0.50 1.40 -0.05
C CYS A 37 0.36 0.92 -1.22
N TYR A 38 1.68 0.80 -1.02
CA TYR A 38 2.60 0.26 -2.03
C TYR A 38 2.35 -1.21 -2.30
N GLN A 39 2.11 -2.03 -1.27
CA GLN A 39 1.78 -3.44 -1.49
C GLN A 39 0.44 -3.62 -2.23
N SER A 40 -0.58 -2.79 -1.93
CA SER A 40 -1.83 -2.80 -2.70
C SER A 40 -1.59 -2.46 -4.17
N ARG A 41 -0.76 -1.45 -4.45
CA ARG A 41 -0.39 -1.09 -5.82
C ARG A 41 0.34 -2.22 -6.53
N ASP A 42 1.31 -2.86 -5.89
CA ASP A 42 2.05 -3.95 -6.52
C ASP A 42 1.12 -5.09 -6.97
N VAL A 43 0.05 -5.35 -6.21
CA VAL A 43 -0.98 -6.32 -6.59
C VAL A 43 -1.84 -5.80 -7.74
N VAL A 44 -2.26 -4.53 -7.71
CA VAL A 44 -3.03 -3.91 -8.81
C VAL A 44 -2.23 -3.92 -10.12
N ASP A 45 -0.95 -3.57 -10.07
CA ASP A 45 -0.04 -3.56 -11.22
C ASP A 45 0.10 -4.97 -11.80
N ALA A 46 0.21 -6.00 -10.95
CA ALA A 46 0.22 -7.39 -11.37
C ALA A 46 -1.12 -7.82 -12.01
N MET A 47 -2.26 -7.44 -11.42
CA MET A 47 -3.59 -7.71 -11.97
C MET A 47 -3.78 -7.05 -13.34
N ALA A 48 -3.32 -5.81 -13.51
CA ALA A 48 -3.38 -5.08 -14.77
C ALA A 48 -2.51 -5.75 -15.85
N ALA A 49 -1.32 -6.23 -15.48
CA ALA A 49 -0.45 -6.98 -16.38
C ALA A 49 -1.06 -8.31 -16.84
N ASP A 50 -1.70 -9.05 -15.93
CA ASP A 50 -2.31 -10.35 -16.23
C ASP A 50 -3.63 -10.23 -17.03
N SER A 51 -4.42 -9.19 -16.75
CA SER A 51 -5.75 -9.01 -17.36
C SER A 51 -5.76 -8.10 -18.59
N GLY A 52 -4.77 -7.21 -18.73
CA GLY A 52 -4.77 -6.13 -19.72
C GLY A 52 -5.78 -5.02 -19.43
N VAL A 53 -6.44 -5.02 -18.26
CA VAL A 53 -7.45 -4.04 -17.86
C VAL A 53 -6.84 -3.05 -16.87
N HIS A 54 -7.06 -1.75 -17.13
CA HIS A 54 -6.64 -0.70 -16.21
C HIS A 54 -7.70 -0.50 -15.10
N LEU A 55 -7.25 -0.36 -13.86
CA LEU A 55 -8.14 -0.05 -12.74
C LEU A 55 -8.65 1.39 -12.87
N GLU A 56 -9.97 1.61 -12.83
CA GLU A 56 -10.54 2.97 -12.93
C GLU A 56 -10.88 3.56 -11.55
N VAL A 57 -11.36 2.73 -10.63
CA VAL A 57 -11.76 3.12 -9.27
C VAL A 57 -11.46 1.98 -8.32
N LEU A 58 -10.88 2.29 -7.16
CA LEU A 58 -10.71 1.34 -6.06
C LEU A 58 -11.83 1.53 -5.02
N LYS A 59 -12.69 0.53 -4.86
CA LYS A 59 -13.67 0.51 -3.76
C LYS A 59 -13.05 -0.18 -2.55
N VAL A 60 -13.22 0.41 -1.37
CA VAL A 60 -12.54 -0.03 -0.15
C VAL A 60 -13.52 -0.19 1.02
N ASP A 61 -13.30 -1.20 1.85
CA ASP A 61 -14.04 -1.45 3.08
C ASP A 61 -13.14 -2.05 4.18
N GLY A 62 -13.65 -2.08 5.42
CA GLY A 62 -12.95 -2.67 6.56
C GLY A 62 -12.01 -1.71 7.32
N GLY A 63 -11.39 -2.20 8.39
CA GLY A 63 -10.80 -1.39 9.46
C GLY A 63 -9.87 -0.25 9.03
N ILE A 64 -8.83 -0.53 8.25
CA ILE A 64 -7.83 0.49 7.86
C ILE A 64 -8.42 1.59 6.97
N THR A 65 -9.54 1.34 6.30
CA THR A 65 -10.20 2.31 5.40
C THR A 65 -10.89 3.44 6.16
N ALA A 66 -10.96 3.36 7.48
CA ALA A 66 -11.33 4.47 8.35
C ALA A 66 -10.21 5.52 8.51
N ASN A 67 -8.98 5.22 8.06
CA ASN A 67 -7.87 6.17 8.13
C ASN A 67 -7.79 7.00 6.84
N ASP A 68 -8.25 8.25 6.91
CA ASP A 68 -8.31 9.15 5.75
C ASP A 68 -6.94 9.43 5.12
N LEU A 69 -5.88 9.53 5.92
CA LEU A 69 -4.52 9.71 5.40
C LEU A 69 -4.06 8.49 4.59
N CYS A 70 -4.36 7.28 5.07
CA CYS A 70 -4.05 6.06 4.33
C CYS A 70 -4.84 5.99 3.01
N MET A 71 -6.11 6.39 3.01
CA MET A 71 -6.93 6.40 1.79
C MET A 71 -6.44 7.44 0.79
N GLN A 72 -6.01 8.61 1.26
CA GLN A 72 -5.41 9.63 0.39
C GLN A 72 -4.10 9.11 -0.23
N ILE A 73 -3.19 8.53 0.57
CA ILE A 73 -1.94 7.95 0.05
C ILE A 73 -2.25 6.84 -0.96
N GLN A 74 -3.25 6.00 -0.70
CA GLN A 74 -3.63 4.94 -1.62
C GLN A 74 -4.11 5.50 -2.97
N ALA A 75 -4.92 6.56 -2.96
CA ALA A 75 -5.37 7.25 -4.17
C ALA A 75 -4.19 7.88 -4.92
N ASP A 76 -3.30 8.57 -4.19
CA ASP A 76 -2.12 9.22 -4.76
C ASP A 76 -1.17 8.20 -5.41
N VAL A 77 -0.97 7.04 -4.77
CA VAL A 77 -0.06 5.99 -5.25
C VAL A 77 -0.61 5.25 -6.46
N LEU A 78 -1.93 5.01 -6.51
CA LEU A 78 -2.59 4.33 -7.64
C LEU A 78 -2.93 5.28 -8.79
N GLY A 79 -3.08 6.58 -8.53
CA GLY A 79 -3.54 7.55 -9.52
C GLY A 79 -5.01 7.38 -9.91
N VAL A 80 -5.84 6.79 -9.03
CA VAL A 80 -7.26 6.54 -9.26
C VAL A 80 -8.08 6.89 -8.01
N ASP A 81 -9.38 7.10 -8.20
CA ASP A 81 -10.28 7.40 -7.09
C ASP A 81 -10.40 6.21 -6.13
N VAL A 82 -10.29 6.49 -4.83
CA VAL A 82 -10.54 5.54 -3.75
C VAL A 82 -11.87 5.89 -3.10
N VAL A 83 -12.86 5.01 -3.22
CA VAL A 83 -14.24 5.24 -2.77
C VAL A 83 -14.59 4.28 -1.64
N LYS A 84 -14.96 4.85 -0.49
CA LYS A 84 -15.53 4.11 0.63
C LYS A 84 -17.06 4.28 0.62
N PRO A 85 -17.85 3.20 0.51
CA PRO A 85 -19.31 3.24 0.58
C PRO A 85 -19.84 3.52 1.99
#